data_AF-A0A498QYD5-F1
#
_entry.id   AF-A0A498QYD5-F1
#
_cell.length_a   1.000
_cell.length_b   1.000
_cell.length_c   1.000
_cell.angle_alpha   90.00
_cell.angle_beta   90.00
_cell.angle_gamma   90.00
#
_symmetry.space_group_name_H-M   'P 1'
#
loop_
_entity.id
_entity.type
_entity.pdbx_description
1 polymer ?
#
loop_
_entity_poly.entity_id
_entity_poly.type
_entity_poly.pdbx_seq_one_letter_code
_entity_poly.pdbx_strand_id
1 'polypeptide(L)'
;MLFTVSGVSVDVNIQKILTSVRINEWLDEDLFHFKWWILLGLLTFFILVWWKLLDKKRLPEIMLYAVLTLILAMGIVEYGGELTLWDYPNDISPIFPVL
;
A
#
# COMPACT_ATOMS: atom_id res chain seq x y z
N MET A 1 30.49 8.60 14.49
CA MET A 1 30.95 8.76 13.10
C MET A 1 30.98 7.37 12.49
N LEU A 2 29.92 6.97 11.78
CA LEU A 2 29.84 5.65 11.15
C LEU A 2 30.09 5.82 9.65
N PHE A 3 31.12 5.11 9.19
CA PHE A 3 31.80 5.33 7.93
C PHE A 3 31.00 4.83 6.72
N THR A 4 30.89 5.69 5.71
CA THR A 4 30.36 5.43 4.37
C THR A 4 31.37 4.61 3.56
N VAL A 5 31.23 3.28 3.55
CA VAL A 5 32.07 2.38 2.69
C VAL A 5 31.53 2.29 1.25
N SER A 6 30.40 2.91 0.97
CA SER A 6 29.93 3.27 -0.37
C SER A 6 29.21 4.61 -0.20
N GLY A 7 29.08 5.46 -1.22
CA GLY A 7 28.39 6.76 -1.11
C GLY A 7 26.90 6.70 -0.73
N VAL A 8 26.42 5.54 -0.25
CA VAL A 8 25.06 5.24 0.19
C VAL A 8 25.04 5.15 1.71
N SER A 9 24.08 5.84 2.34
CA SER A 9 23.90 5.84 3.79
C SER A 9 23.50 4.46 4.33
N VAL A 10 23.75 4.21 5.62
CA VAL A 10 23.46 2.91 6.26
C VAL A 10 21.96 2.61 6.26
N ASP A 11 21.15 3.63 6.54
CA ASP A 11 19.68 3.62 6.49
C ASP A 11 19.15 3.14 5.14
N VAL A 12 19.67 3.66 4.02
CA VAL A 12 19.27 3.23 2.68
C VAL A 12 19.60 1.75 2.44
N ASN A 13 20.74 1.26 2.93
CA ASN A 13 21.07 -0.16 2.81
C ASN A 13 20.15 -1.05 3.64
N ILE A 14 19.79 -0.62 4.85
CA ILE A 14 18.82 -1.33 5.69
C ILE A 14 17.45 -1.38 5.00
N GLN A 15 16.97 -0.25 4.49
CA GLN A 15 15.69 -0.18 3.79
C GLN A 15 15.64 -1.10 2.56
N LYS A 16 16.73 -1.23 1.81
CA LYS A 16 16.83 -2.19 0.70
C LYS A 16 16.71 -3.63 1.18
N ILE A 17 17.38 -3.99 2.27
CA ILE A 17 17.30 -5.34 2.84
C ILE A 17 15.87 -5.61 3.31
N LEU A 18 15.26 -4.70 4.07
CA LEU A 18 13.88 -4.83 4.54
C LEU A 18 12.89 -5.02 3.37
N THR A 19 13.02 -4.21 2.33
CA THR A 19 12.21 -4.33 1.12
C THR A 19 12.38 -5.69 0.46
N SER A 20 13.61 -6.19 0.37
CA SER A 20 13.87 -7.51 -0.22
C SER A 20 13.28 -8.66 0.60
N VAL A 21 13.37 -8.59 1.93
CA VAL A 21 12.78 -9.59 2.84
C VAL A 21 11.28 -9.61 2.70
N ARG A 22 10.62 -8.44 2.76
CA ARG A 22 9.16 -8.32 2.60
C ARG A 22 8.68 -8.86 1.25
N ILE A 23 9.38 -8.54 0.15
CA ILE A 23 8.98 -9.07 -1.16
C ILE A 23 9.06 -10.59 -1.19
N ASN A 24 10.12 -11.18 -0.62
CA ASN A 24 10.26 -12.64 -0.55
C ASN A 24 9.17 -13.27 0.32
N GLU A 25 8.93 -12.72 1.52
CA GLU A 25 7.87 -13.18 2.42
C GLU A 25 6.50 -13.11 1.75
N TRP A 26 6.20 -12.01 1.07
CA TRP A 26 4.94 -11.86 0.35
C TRP A 26 4.80 -12.89 -0.79
N LEU A 27 5.89 -13.16 -1.54
CA LEU A 27 5.86 -14.17 -2.61
C LEU A 27 5.64 -15.58 -2.06
N ASP A 28 6.22 -15.88 -0.90
CA ASP A 28 6.21 -17.21 -0.30
C ASP A 28 4.94 -17.49 0.53
N GLU A 29 4.43 -16.49 1.26
CA GLU A 29 3.40 -16.66 2.31
C GLU A 29 2.06 -15.96 2.00
N ASP A 30 2.05 -14.95 1.12
CA ASP A 30 0.84 -14.18 0.81
C ASP A 30 0.30 -14.48 -0.59
N LEU A 31 1.14 -14.36 -1.62
CA LEU A 31 0.72 -14.45 -3.01
C LEU A 31 0.03 -15.80 -3.27
N PHE A 32 -1.16 -15.73 -3.87
CA PHE A 32 -2.04 -16.87 -4.16
C PHE A 32 -2.55 -17.68 -2.95
N HIS A 33 -2.23 -17.28 -1.73
CA HIS A 33 -2.85 -17.84 -0.54
C HIS A 33 -4.31 -17.41 -0.43
N PHE A 34 -5.11 -18.17 0.32
CA PHE A 34 -6.55 -17.93 0.42
C PHE A 34 -6.88 -16.51 0.91
N LYS A 35 -6.08 -15.96 1.84
CA LYS A 35 -6.24 -14.59 2.34
C LYS A 35 -6.04 -13.54 1.25
N TRP A 36 -5.07 -13.74 0.35
CA TRP A 36 -4.83 -12.85 -0.77
C TRP A 36 -6.00 -12.84 -1.75
N TRP A 37 -6.60 -14.00 -2.04
CA TRP A 37 -7.82 -14.07 -2.85
C TRP A 37 -9.02 -13.38 -2.19
N ILE A 38 -9.16 -13.47 -0.87
CA ILE A 38 -10.19 -12.73 -0.13
C ILE A 38 -9.98 -11.22 -0.29
N LEU A 39 -8.76 -10.73 -0.08
CA LEU A 39 -8.42 -9.31 -0.23
C LEU A 39 -8.71 -8.82 -1.66
N LEU A 40 -8.28 -9.57 -2.67
CA LEU A 40 -8.54 -9.26 -4.06
C LEU A 40 -10.04 -9.27 -4.39
N GLY A 41 -10.77 -10.26 -3.88
CA GLY A 41 -12.22 -10.36 -4.02
C GLY A 41 -12.95 -9.18 -3.37
N LEU A 42 -12.53 -8.77 -2.18
CA LEU A 42 -13.09 -7.64 -1.46
C LEU A 42 -12.80 -6.32 -2.18
N LEU A 43 -11.58 -6.11 -2.66
CA LEU A 43 -11.21 -4.95 -3.47
C LEU A 43 -12.07 -4.88 -4.74
N THR A 44 -12.19 -6.00 -5.45
CA THR A 44 -13.01 -6.10 -6.67
C THR A 44 -14.48 -5.80 -6.36
N PHE A 45 -15.00 -6.35 -5.26
CA PHE A 45 -16.36 -6.10 -4.80
C PHE A 45 -16.59 -4.60 -4.54
N PHE A 46 -15.71 -3.93 -3.81
CA PHE A 46 -15.84 -2.50 -3.54
C PHE A 46 -15.80 -1.65 -4.82
N ILE A 47 -14.92 -1.98 -5.77
CA ILE A 47 -14.87 -1.29 -7.08
C ILE A 47 -16.18 -1.46 -7.85
N LEU A 48 -16.72 -2.69 -7.89
CA LEU A 48 -17.98 -2.99 -8.57
C LEU A 48 -19.18 -2.29 -7.91
N VAL A 49 -19.24 -2.28 -6.58
CA VAL A 49 -20.27 -1.57 -5.82
C VAL A 49 -20.17 -0.07 -6.09
N TRP A 50 -18.98 0.50 -5.99
CA TRP A 50 -18.75 1.92 -6.27
C TRP A 50 -19.18 2.29 -7.69
N TRP A 51 -18.77 1.51 -8.69
CA TRP A 51 -19.14 1.74 -10.09
C TRP A 51 -20.65 1.67 -10.33
N LYS A 52 -21.35 0.78 -9.62
CA LYS A 52 -22.81 0.65 -9.70
C LYS A 52 -23.54 1.83 -9.06
N LEU A 53 -22.99 2.38 -7.97
CA LEU A 53 -23.56 3.52 -7.24
C LEU A 53 -23.21 4.87 -7.87
N LEU A 54 -22.19 4.91 -8.72
CA LEU A 54 -21.68 6.13 -9.33
C LEU A 54 -22.70 6.82 -10.24
N ASP A 55 -22.98 8.09 -9.99
CA ASP A 55 -23.75 8.93 -10.91
C ASP A 55 -22.87 9.35 -12.11
N LYS A 56 -23.02 8.64 -13.22
CA LYS A 56 -22.25 8.84 -14.44
C LYS A 56 -22.46 10.22 -15.09
N LYS A 57 -23.52 10.96 -14.73
CA LYS A 57 -23.76 12.31 -15.25
C LYS A 57 -22.80 13.35 -14.66
N ARG A 58 -22.27 13.08 -13.47
CA ARG A 58 -21.38 13.97 -12.71
C ARG A 58 -20.00 13.35 -12.52
N LEU A 59 -19.60 12.49 -13.47
CA LEU A 59 -18.35 11.77 -13.40
C LEU A 59 -17.14 12.70 -13.23
N PRO A 60 -17.02 13.82 -13.97
CA PRO A 60 -15.86 14.71 -13.82
C PRO A 60 -15.75 15.30 -12.41
N GLU A 61 -16.85 15.77 -11.83
CA GLU A 61 -16.88 16.33 -10.48
C GLU A 61 -16.56 15.27 -9.43
N ILE A 62 -17.19 14.09 -9.54
CA ILE A 62 -16.96 12.99 -8.60
C ILE A 62 -15.50 12.53 -8.66
N MET A 63 -14.91 12.43 -9.85
CA MET A 63 -13.50 12.06 -10.00
C MET A 63 -12.57 13.11 -9.40
N LEU A 64 -12.87 14.41 -9.55
CA LEU A 64 -12.10 15.47 -8.90
C LEU A 64 -12.13 15.31 -7.38
N TYR A 65 -13.33 15.13 -6.79
CA TYR A 65 -13.44 14.89 -5.36
C TYR A 65 -12.72 13.61 -4.92
N ALA A 66 -12.87 12.51 -5.67
CA ALA A 66 -12.21 11.25 -5.37
C ALA A 66 -10.69 11.39 -5.34
N VAL A 67 -10.10 12.11 -6.29
CA VAL A 67 -8.65 12.37 -6.32
C VAL A 67 -8.22 13.24 -5.13
N LEU A 68 -8.96 14.31 -4.81
CA LEU A 68 -8.66 15.15 -3.65
C LEU A 68 -8.73 14.37 -2.33
N THR A 69 -9.76 13.54 -2.16
CA THR A 69 -9.90 12.65 -1.00
C THR A 69 -8.79 11.60 -0.97
N LEU A 70 -8.39 11.04 -2.11
CA LEU A 70 -7.32 10.05 -2.21
C LEU A 70 -5.97 10.63 -1.74
N ILE A 71 -5.65 11.88 -2.12
CA ILE A 71 -4.42 12.55 -1.67
C ILE A 71 -4.39 12.67 -0.14
N LEU A 72 -5.49 13.10 0.47
CA LEU A 72 -5.60 13.20 1.93
C LEU A 72 -5.52 11.83 2.62
N ALA A 73 -6.23 10.84 2.07
CA ALA A 73 -6.24 9.49 2.60
C ALA A 73 -4.84 8.85 2.54
N MET A 74 -4.11 9.01 1.42
CA MET A 74 -2.73 8.52 1.30
C MET A 74 -1.81 9.15 2.35
N GLY A 75 -1.96 10.46 2.63
CA GLY A 75 -1.21 11.10 3.71
C GLY A 75 -1.48 10.45 5.07
N ILE A 76 -2.75 10.22 5.40
CA ILE A 76 -3.13 9.56 6.67
C ILE A 76 -2.55 8.14 6.75
N VAL A 77 -2.64 7.37 5.66
CA VAL A 77 -2.09 6.00 5.56
C VAL A 77 -0.60 6.00 5.85
N GLU A 78 0.15 6.89 5.19
CA GLU A 78 1.61 6.99 5.34
C GLU A 78 2.01 7.40 6.75
N TYR A 79 1.39 8.45 7.30
CA TYR A 79 1.70 8.89 8.66
C TYR A 79 1.37 7.83 9.71
N GLY A 80 0.27 7.09 9.53
CA GLY A 80 -0.08 6.03 10.47
C GLY A 80 0.85 4.81 10.37
N GLY A 81 1.34 4.47 9.18
CA GLY A 81 2.37 3.45 9.00
C GLY A 81 3.69 3.83 9.67
N GLU A 82 4.21 5.01 9.33
CA GLU A 82 5.48 5.52 9.88
C GLU A 82 5.45 5.65 11.41
N LEU A 83 4.32 6.10 11.98
CA LEU A 83 4.13 6.20 13.43
C LEU A 83 3.73 4.87 14.09
N THR A 84 3.67 3.78 13.33
CA THR A 84 3.28 2.43 13.82
C THR A 84 1.92 2.43 14.52
N LEU A 85 0.98 3.26 14.08
CA LEU A 85 -0.38 3.34 14.63
C LEU A 85 -1.25 2.16 14.19
N TRP A 86 -0.93 1.57 13.05
CA TRP A 86 -1.51 0.33 12.55
C TRP A 86 -0.48 -0.42 11.71
N ASP A 87 -0.74 -1.71 11.54
CA ASP A 87 0.04 -2.60 10.69
C ASP A 87 -0.91 -3.47 9.86
N TYR A 88 -0.49 -3.82 8.65
CA TYR A 88 -1.28 -4.60 7.71
C TYR A 88 -0.70 -6.02 7.62
N PRO A 89 -1.33 -7.03 8.23
CA PRO A 89 -0.73 -8.36 8.35
C PRO A 89 -0.71 -9.16 7.04
N ASN A 90 -1.44 -8.73 6.01
CA ASN A 90 -1.37 -9.32 4.67
C ASN A 90 -1.70 -8.24 3.66
N ASP A 91 -0.93 -8.18 2.57
CA ASP A 91 -1.06 -7.13 1.56
C ASP A 91 -1.40 -7.68 0.17
N ILE A 92 -2.08 -6.86 -0.63
CA ILE A 92 -2.32 -7.17 -2.05
C ILE A 92 -1.02 -7.03 -2.86
N SER A 93 -0.08 -6.20 -2.41
CA SER A 93 1.19 -5.89 -3.07
C SER A 93 2.31 -5.62 -2.06
N PRO A 94 3.56 -6.07 -2.30
CA PRO A 94 4.67 -5.92 -1.35
C PRO A 94 5.42 -4.58 -1.45
N ILE A 95 5.02 -3.69 -2.37
CA ILE A 95 5.81 -2.52 -2.79
C ILE A 95 5.58 -1.29 -1.89
N PHE A 96 4.50 -1.26 -1.11
CA PHE A 96 4.17 -0.13 -0.25
C PHE A 96 4.47 -0.48 1.22
N PRO A 97 5.71 -0.25 1.70
CA PRO A 97 6.02 -0.37 3.13
C PRO A 97 5.07 0.51 3.94
N VAL A 98 4.43 -0.06 4.96
CA VAL A 98 4.07 0.74 6.15
C VAL A 98 5.23 0.76 7.14
N LEU A 99 6.09 -0.27 7.16
CA LEU A 99 7.44 -0.33 7.72
C LEU A 99 8.26 -1.39 6.95
#